data_AF-A0A8H6FKW1-F1
#
_entry.id   AF-A0A8H6FKW1-F1
#
_cell.length_a   1.000
_cell.length_b   1.000
_cell.length_c   1.000
_cell.angle_alpha   90.00
_cell.angle_beta   90.00
_cell.angle_gamma   90.00
#
_symmetry.space_group_name_H-M   'P 1'
#
loop_
_entity.id
_entity.type
_entity.pdbx_description
1 polymer ?
#
loop_
_entity_poly.entity_id
_entity_poly.type
_entity_poly.pdbx_seq_one_letter_code
_entity_poly.pdbx_strand_id
1 'polypeptide(L)'
;MTGTKNMIVYGFGTETVPSMKKDPRFFTPEVYHTMNIINECDKEEHSRMRRMLSFAFSMSNLMRNEDVLIRRTDDFLDAIGGIESEDGKNGINIVRKFNYVTFNIMGEMSFGDSWDLRLKEQAEHRYHWADVIVNSTYMNDVMRAVVCVPGLFSFLERFPPAHSKQTLYRHAEYTTEHTEARLKLQTDRKDFMYHILNAKGLAATPKEIASHYNVIMMAGAVTTATFLSGVMYYLGHNRQALNRLQDELCSKFPSIEAIDSKGLLDCVYLNAVVEEGLRIYPPAGAAHLSRIVPMGGLAYLEMRMVLAKLFWKYDLCWFNSEDVDWERDTRGYTLWEKPELRCTFRERVM
;
A
#
# COMPACT_ATOMS: atom_id res chain seq x y z
N MET A 1 -0.97 -41.39 15.67
CA MET A 1 -0.42 -40.02 15.74
C MET A 1 -0.87 -39.27 14.50
N THR A 2 -2.06 -38.67 14.55
CA THR A 2 -2.60 -37.83 13.48
C THR A 2 -1.98 -36.45 13.63
N GLY A 3 -1.10 -36.11 12.69
CA GLY A 3 -0.38 -34.83 12.69
C GLY A 3 -1.34 -33.65 12.67
N THR A 4 -1.23 -32.80 13.67
CA THR A 4 -1.89 -31.49 13.73
C THR A 4 -1.42 -30.68 12.53
N LYS A 5 -2.27 -30.55 11.50
CA LYS A 5 -2.05 -29.56 10.43
C LYS A 5 -2.02 -28.19 11.10
N ASN A 6 -0.88 -27.52 11.08
CA ASN A 6 -0.77 -26.12 11.47
C ASN A 6 -1.78 -25.33 10.64
N MET A 7 -2.82 -24.81 11.31
CA MET A 7 -3.82 -23.96 10.68
C MET A 7 -3.12 -22.62 10.43
N ILE A 8 -2.75 -22.36 9.17
CA ILE A 8 -2.16 -21.09 8.78
C ILE A 8 -3.26 -20.03 8.89
N VAL A 9 -3.24 -19.24 9.96
CA VAL A 9 -4.25 -18.19 10.25
C VAL A 9 -3.98 -16.91 9.44
N TYR A 10 -2.74 -16.71 8.97
CA TYR A 10 -2.30 -15.55 8.18
C TYR A 10 -1.55 -15.98 6.92
N GLY A 11 -1.96 -15.49 5.75
CA GLY A 11 -1.30 -15.77 4.46
C GLY A 11 -2.26 -15.70 3.27
N PHE A 12 -1.75 -15.97 2.06
CA PHE A 12 -2.58 -16.19 0.88
C PHE A 12 -3.51 -17.38 1.13
N GLY A 13 -4.82 -17.18 0.97
CA GLY A 13 -5.81 -18.21 1.27
C GLY A 13 -5.50 -19.52 0.55
N THR A 14 -5.63 -20.64 1.28
CA THR A 14 -5.52 -22.00 0.74
C THR A 14 -6.93 -22.55 0.47
N GLU A 15 -7.06 -23.68 -0.22
CA GLU A 15 -8.35 -24.37 -0.34
C GLU A 15 -8.98 -24.67 1.02
N THR A 16 -8.16 -24.93 2.04
CA THR A 16 -8.59 -25.26 3.40
C THR A 16 -8.77 -24.05 4.32
N VAL A 17 -8.17 -22.90 4.01
CA VAL A 17 -8.29 -21.66 4.78
C VAL A 17 -8.51 -20.50 3.80
N PRO A 18 -9.77 -20.12 3.53
CA PRO A 18 -10.04 -19.04 2.60
C PRO A 18 -9.46 -17.71 3.11
N SER A 19 -8.95 -16.90 2.17
CA SER A 19 -8.53 -15.53 2.48
C SER A 19 -9.69 -14.77 3.11
N MET A 20 -9.41 -14.04 4.19
CA MET A 20 -10.40 -13.16 4.81
C MET A 20 -10.89 -12.12 3.79
N LYS A 21 -12.20 -11.84 3.81
CA LYS A 21 -12.81 -10.88 2.89
C LYS A 21 -12.31 -9.47 3.22
N LYS A 22 -12.09 -8.63 2.21
CA LYS A 22 -11.85 -7.19 2.41
C LYS A 22 -13.08 -6.55 3.09
N ASP A 23 -12.86 -5.62 4.03
CA ASP A 23 -13.97 -4.89 4.65
C ASP A 23 -14.51 -3.85 3.65
N PRO A 24 -15.77 -3.98 3.16
CA PRO A 24 -16.33 -3.06 2.18
C PRO A 24 -16.61 -1.65 2.76
N ARG A 25 -16.60 -1.50 4.09
CA ARG A 25 -16.64 -0.16 4.73
C ARG A 25 -15.31 0.57 4.61
N PHE A 26 -14.23 -0.20 4.49
CA PHE A 26 -12.88 0.30 4.33
C PHE A 26 -12.52 0.50 2.86
N PHE A 27 -12.84 -0.49 2.02
CA PHE A 27 -12.56 -0.48 0.59
C PHE A 27 -13.79 0.00 -0.18
N THR A 28 -13.86 1.30 -0.43
CA THR A 28 -14.94 1.93 -1.18
C THR A 28 -14.57 2.11 -2.66
N PRO A 29 -15.58 2.22 -3.56
CA PRO A 29 -15.34 2.62 -4.94
C PRO A 29 -14.62 3.96 -5.06
N GLU A 30 -13.90 4.16 -6.15
CA GLU A 30 -13.29 5.45 -6.50
C GLU A 30 -14.30 6.40 -7.16
N VAL A 31 -13.82 7.56 -7.62
CA VAL A 31 -14.61 8.51 -8.42
C VAL A 31 -15.23 7.76 -9.62
N TYR A 32 -16.48 8.11 -9.95
CA TYR A 32 -17.29 7.41 -10.97
C TYR A 32 -17.71 5.97 -10.63
N HIS A 33 -17.64 5.58 -9.35
CA HIS A 33 -18.04 4.25 -8.85
C HIS A 33 -17.24 3.10 -9.46
N THR A 34 -15.97 3.33 -9.77
CA THR A 34 -15.07 2.32 -10.32
C THR A 34 -14.36 1.54 -9.21
N MET A 35 -14.04 0.28 -9.52
CA MET A 35 -13.23 -0.59 -8.68
C MET A 35 -11.91 -0.88 -9.39
N ASN A 36 -10.86 -1.09 -8.60
CA ASN A 36 -9.54 -1.53 -9.03
C ASN A 36 -9.05 -2.65 -8.11
N ILE A 37 -7.84 -3.14 -8.39
CA ILE A 37 -7.26 -4.30 -7.70
C ILE A 37 -7.13 -4.10 -6.18
N ILE A 38 -6.97 -2.86 -5.71
CA ILE A 38 -6.80 -2.58 -4.28
C ILE A 38 -8.15 -2.59 -3.56
N ASN A 39 -9.18 -1.95 -4.11
CA ASN A 39 -10.49 -1.85 -3.44
C ASN A 39 -11.48 -2.97 -3.80
N GLU A 40 -11.26 -3.75 -4.85
CA GLU A 40 -12.16 -4.85 -5.23
C GLU A 40 -12.29 -5.88 -4.10
N CYS A 41 -13.53 -6.06 -3.64
CA CYS A 41 -13.91 -6.88 -2.50
C CYS A 41 -14.48 -8.24 -2.93
N ASP A 42 -14.98 -8.35 -4.16
CA ASP A 42 -15.38 -9.61 -4.76
C ASP A 42 -14.14 -10.43 -5.15
N LYS A 43 -14.14 -11.72 -4.77
CA LYS A 43 -12.98 -12.59 -4.92
C LYS A 43 -12.75 -12.97 -6.38
N GLU A 44 -13.80 -13.16 -7.15
CA GLU A 44 -13.72 -13.60 -8.54
C GLU A 44 -13.27 -12.45 -9.43
N GLU A 45 -13.86 -11.27 -9.26
CA GLU A 45 -13.45 -10.04 -9.95
C GLU A 45 -12.03 -9.62 -9.56
N HIS A 46 -11.68 -9.65 -8.29
CA HIS A 46 -10.30 -9.39 -7.87
C HIS A 46 -9.33 -10.39 -8.51
N SER A 47 -9.72 -11.66 -8.64
CA SER A 47 -8.89 -12.68 -9.31
C SER A 47 -8.77 -12.41 -10.81
N ARG A 48 -9.83 -11.93 -11.48
CA ARG A 48 -9.81 -11.49 -12.88
C ARG A 48 -8.87 -10.30 -13.07
N MET A 49 -9.04 -9.23 -12.29
CA MET A 49 -8.17 -8.06 -12.31
C MET A 49 -6.72 -8.46 -12.04
N ARG A 50 -6.47 -9.33 -11.06
CA ARG A 50 -5.12 -9.81 -10.75
C ARG A 50 -4.49 -10.52 -11.93
N ARG A 51 -5.22 -11.43 -12.60
CA ARG A 51 -4.71 -12.14 -13.78
C ARG A 51 -4.37 -11.18 -14.92
N MET A 52 -5.21 -10.17 -15.15
CA MET A 52 -4.98 -9.12 -16.15
C MET A 52 -3.70 -8.32 -15.86
N LEU A 53 -3.50 -7.89 -14.62
CA LEU A 53 -2.38 -7.03 -14.23
C LEU A 53 -1.06 -7.79 -14.06
N SER A 54 -1.08 -9.02 -13.50
CA SER A 54 0.12 -9.70 -12.99
C SER A 54 1.21 -9.91 -14.06
N PHE A 55 0.83 -10.09 -15.33
CA PHE A 55 1.81 -10.29 -16.39
C PHE A 55 2.67 -9.04 -16.64
N ALA A 56 2.08 -7.85 -16.55
CA ALA A 56 2.81 -6.58 -16.69
C ALA A 56 3.93 -6.45 -15.65
N PHE A 57 3.70 -6.93 -14.43
CA PHE A 57 4.63 -6.89 -13.31
C PHE A 57 5.50 -8.15 -13.16
N SER A 58 5.57 -9.01 -14.18
CA SER A 58 6.48 -10.16 -14.15
C SER A 58 7.94 -9.70 -14.23
N MET A 59 8.86 -10.44 -13.58
CA MET A 59 10.28 -10.09 -13.55
C MET A 59 10.86 -9.86 -14.96
N SER A 60 10.49 -10.69 -15.93
CA SER A 60 10.93 -10.52 -17.32
C SER A 60 10.47 -9.21 -17.97
N ASN A 61 9.28 -8.72 -17.62
CA ASN A 61 8.75 -7.46 -18.18
C ASN A 61 9.26 -6.24 -17.39
N LEU A 62 9.52 -6.39 -16.09
CA LEU A 62 10.22 -5.38 -15.28
C LEU A 62 11.62 -5.13 -15.84
N MET A 63 12.41 -6.20 -16.01
CA MET A 63 13.76 -6.12 -16.56
C MET A 63 13.81 -5.59 -18.01
N ARG A 64 12.74 -5.79 -18.79
CA ARG A 64 12.65 -5.20 -20.14
C ARG A 64 12.59 -3.67 -20.13
N ASN A 65 12.13 -3.07 -19.02
CA ASN A 65 12.04 -1.62 -18.84
C ASN A 65 13.16 -1.09 -17.93
N GLU A 66 14.26 -1.83 -17.78
CA GLU A 66 15.43 -1.40 -17.01
C GLU A 66 16.04 -0.09 -17.52
N ASP A 67 15.99 0.14 -18.84
CA ASP A 67 16.47 1.39 -19.45
C ASP A 67 15.75 2.62 -18.90
N VAL A 68 14.47 2.49 -18.56
CA VAL A 68 13.66 3.55 -17.95
C VAL A 68 14.16 3.88 -16.55
N LEU A 69 14.48 2.86 -15.75
CA LEU A 69 15.00 3.03 -14.40
C LEU A 69 16.33 3.79 -14.42
N ILE A 70 17.25 3.37 -15.28
CA ILE A 70 18.57 3.99 -15.44
C ILE A 70 18.39 5.44 -15.92
N ARG A 71 17.77 5.64 -17.08
CA ARG A 71 17.61 6.97 -17.69
C ARG A 71 16.94 7.98 -16.77
N ARG A 72 15.87 7.59 -16.06
CA ARG A 72 15.17 8.51 -15.14
C ARG A 72 15.91 8.76 -13.84
N THR A 73 16.73 7.81 -13.40
CA THR A 73 17.62 8.03 -12.27
C THR A 73 18.74 8.99 -12.67
N ASP A 74 19.31 8.85 -13.86
CA ASP A 74 20.32 9.78 -14.39
C ASP A 74 19.76 11.18 -14.56
N ASP A 75 18.56 11.33 -15.16
CA ASP A 75 17.84 12.61 -15.25
C ASP A 75 17.69 13.28 -13.86
N PHE A 76 17.44 12.48 -12.82
CA PHE A 76 17.34 12.94 -11.45
C PHE A 76 18.69 13.36 -10.88
N LEU A 77 19.75 12.58 -11.11
CA LEU A 77 21.11 12.88 -10.66
C LEU A 77 21.61 14.19 -11.26
N ASP A 78 21.42 14.40 -12.57
CA ASP A 78 21.74 15.65 -13.26
C ASP A 78 20.95 16.82 -12.67
N ALA A 79 19.66 16.61 -12.42
CA ALA A 79 18.78 17.64 -11.87
C ALA A 79 19.09 18.03 -10.42
N ILE A 80 19.70 17.15 -9.61
CA ILE A 80 20.16 17.50 -8.25
C ILE A 80 21.60 18.04 -8.23
N GLY A 81 22.46 17.55 -9.13
CA GLY A 81 23.85 18.00 -9.24
C GLY A 81 23.98 19.45 -9.71
N GLY A 82 23.00 19.94 -10.47
CA GLY A 82 22.92 21.34 -10.90
C GLY A 82 22.31 22.33 -9.90
N ILE A 83 21.90 21.89 -8.69
CA ILE A 83 21.27 22.79 -7.71
C ILE A 83 22.34 23.35 -6.78
N GLU A 84 22.61 24.64 -6.90
CA GLU A 84 23.37 25.38 -5.89
C GLU A 84 22.45 25.76 -4.73
N SER A 85 22.97 25.69 -3.49
CA SER A 85 22.24 26.14 -2.31
C SER A 85 21.96 27.64 -2.46
N GLU A 86 20.68 28.05 -2.38
CA GLU A 86 20.35 29.46 -2.20
C GLU A 86 21.08 29.94 -0.92
N ASP A 87 22.10 30.80 -1.13
CA ASP A 87 22.92 31.46 -0.11
C ASP A 87 23.83 30.57 0.76
N GLY A 88 24.15 29.34 0.33
CA GLY A 88 25.08 28.46 1.07
C GLY A 88 24.62 28.04 2.47
N LYS A 89 23.36 28.33 2.81
CA LYS A 89 22.74 28.07 4.12
C LYS A 89 21.46 27.24 4.02
N ASN A 90 20.85 27.14 2.83
CA ASN A 90 19.61 26.41 2.64
C ASN A 90 19.85 25.23 1.70
N GLY A 91 19.97 24.02 2.25
CA GLY A 91 20.04 22.79 1.47
C GLY A 91 18.74 22.51 0.69
N ILE A 92 18.77 21.54 -0.23
CA ILE A 92 17.60 21.20 -1.04
C ILE A 92 16.64 20.28 -0.28
N ASN A 93 15.33 20.42 -0.54
CA ASN A 93 14.34 19.42 -0.10
C ASN A 93 14.39 18.19 -1.01
N ILE A 94 15.19 17.19 -0.62
CA ILE A 94 15.37 15.93 -1.37
C ILE A 94 14.10 15.07 -1.40
N VAL A 95 13.19 15.18 -0.42
CA VAL A 95 11.94 14.40 -0.35
C VAL A 95 11.05 14.72 -1.57
N ARG A 96 10.94 16.00 -1.91
CA ARG A 96 10.17 16.43 -3.09
C ARG A 96 10.78 15.86 -4.37
N LYS A 97 12.12 15.80 -4.45
CA LYS A 97 12.84 15.24 -5.61
C LYS A 97 12.67 13.71 -5.69
N PHE A 98 12.61 13.00 -4.57
CA PHE A 98 12.29 11.57 -4.55
C PHE A 98 10.89 11.28 -5.08
N ASN A 99 9.88 12.07 -4.71
CA ASN A 99 8.54 11.94 -5.28
C ASN A 99 8.55 12.10 -6.81
N TYR A 100 9.45 12.93 -7.36
CA TYR A 100 9.51 13.22 -8.79
C TYR A 100 10.19 12.11 -9.58
N VAL A 101 11.33 11.61 -9.10
CA VAL A 101 12.02 10.52 -9.80
C VAL A 101 11.18 9.25 -9.81
N THR A 102 10.54 8.88 -8.70
CA THR A 102 9.71 7.67 -8.63
C THR A 102 8.43 7.82 -9.45
N PHE A 103 7.84 9.01 -9.48
CA PHE A 103 6.69 9.32 -10.33
C PHE A 103 7.04 9.26 -11.83
N ASN A 104 8.20 9.79 -12.23
CA ASN A 104 8.65 9.73 -13.62
C ASN A 104 8.97 8.30 -14.06
N ILE A 105 9.68 7.53 -13.23
CA ILE A 105 9.95 6.11 -13.44
C ILE A 105 8.63 5.36 -13.64
N MET A 106 7.72 5.47 -12.67
CA MET A 106 6.45 4.73 -12.68
C MET A 106 5.56 5.15 -13.84
N GLY A 107 5.54 6.45 -14.16
CA GLY A 107 4.81 7.02 -15.28
C GLY A 107 5.31 6.49 -16.62
N GLU A 108 6.61 6.49 -16.85
CA GLU A 108 7.16 5.96 -18.10
C GLU A 108 7.08 4.44 -18.20
N MET A 109 7.36 3.69 -17.12
CA MET A 109 7.19 2.23 -17.11
C MET A 109 5.74 1.79 -17.36
N SER A 110 4.78 2.63 -16.98
CA SER A 110 3.37 2.34 -17.20
C SER A 110 2.89 2.76 -18.58
N PHE A 111 3.31 3.93 -19.05
CA PHE A 111 2.65 4.62 -20.17
C PHE A 111 3.53 4.88 -21.38
N GLY A 112 4.84 4.69 -21.22
CA GLY A 112 5.79 4.81 -22.31
C GLY A 112 5.70 6.17 -22.99
N ASP A 113 5.49 6.16 -24.31
CA ASP A 113 5.56 7.37 -25.14
C ASP A 113 4.48 8.40 -24.80
N SER A 114 3.31 7.98 -24.30
CA SER A 114 2.28 8.93 -23.88
C SER A 114 2.70 9.73 -22.64
N TRP A 115 3.63 9.22 -21.84
CA TRP A 115 4.22 9.96 -20.71
C TRP A 115 5.16 11.08 -21.20
N ASP A 116 6.05 10.75 -22.11
CA ASP A 116 7.04 11.69 -22.65
C ASP A 116 6.40 12.84 -23.43
N LEU A 117 5.38 12.54 -24.22
CA LEU A 117 4.61 13.57 -24.94
C LEU A 117 4.02 14.59 -23.96
N ARG A 118 3.46 14.12 -22.83
CA ARG A 118 2.94 15.02 -21.81
C ARG A 118 4.01 15.85 -21.14
N LEU A 119 5.15 15.25 -20.75
CA LEU A 119 6.23 15.99 -20.11
C LEU A 119 6.72 17.15 -20.99
N LYS A 120 6.67 16.99 -22.32
CA LYS A 120 6.97 18.04 -23.29
C LYS A 120 5.88 19.10 -23.38
N GLU A 121 4.61 18.72 -23.40
CA GLU A 121 3.47 19.64 -23.48
C GLU A 121 3.27 20.47 -22.20
N GLN A 122 3.71 19.97 -21.03
CA GLN A 122 3.52 20.60 -19.72
C GLN A 122 4.85 20.88 -19.01
N ALA A 123 5.82 21.50 -19.70
CA ALA A 123 7.17 21.76 -19.17
C ALA A 123 7.20 22.55 -17.84
N GLU A 124 6.28 23.50 -17.63
CA GLU A 124 6.15 24.29 -16.39
C GLU A 124 5.38 23.56 -15.27
N HIS A 125 4.58 22.54 -15.61
CA HIS A 125 3.73 21.78 -14.69
C HIS A 125 4.16 20.32 -14.53
N ARG A 126 5.41 20.00 -14.89
CA ARG A 126 5.98 18.63 -14.95
C ARG A 126 5.73 17.77 -13.71
N TYR A 127 5.42 18.39 -12.57
CA TYR A 127 5.27 17.72 -11.29
C TYR A 127 3.92 17.96 -10.58
N HIS A 128 3.00 18.72 -11.18
CA HIS A 128 1.73 19.05 -10.53
C HIS A 128 0.90 17.78 -10.21
N TRP A 129 0.96 16.76 -11.06
CA TRP A 129 0.26 15.51 -10.78
C TRP A 129 0.93 14.67 -9.68
N ALA A 130 2.27 14.70 -9.54
CA ALA A 130 2.94 14.08 -8.40
C ALA A 130 2.46 14.71 -7.08
N ASP A 131 2.37 16.04 -7.02
CA ASP A 131 1.84 16.77 -5.87
C ASP A 131 0.36 16.43 -5.61
N VAL A 132 -0.45 16.27 -6.68
CA VAL A 132 -1.86 15.83 -6.57
C VAL A 132 -2.00 14.40 -6.05
N ILE A 133 -1.13 13.45 -6.45
CA ILE A 133 -1.12 12.07 -5.94
C ILE A 133 -0.83 12.04 -4.43
N VAL A 134 0.18 12.80 -4.00
CA VAL A 134 0.55 12.86 -2.57
C VAL A 134 -0.63 13.43 -1.76
N ASN A 135 -1.24 14.51 -2.24
CA ASN A 135 -2.39 15.13 -1.58
C ASN A 135 -3.64 14.23 -1.59
N SER A 136 -3.89 13.49 -2.67
CA SER A 136 -5.04 12.58 -2.78
C SER A 136 -4.90 11.37 -1.84
N THR A 137 -3.67 10.89 -1.61
CA THR A 137 -3.38 9.83 -0.63
C THR A 137 -3.76 10.27 0.79
N TYR A 138 -3.32 11.48 1.19
CA TYR A 138 -3.70 12.06 2.48
C TYR A 138 -5.22 12.23 2.61
N MET A 139 -5.88 12.73 1.57
CA MET A 139 -7.34 12.87 1.56
C MET A 139 -8.06 11.52 1.72
N ASN A 140 -7.54 10.44 1.16
CA ASN A 140 -8.11 9.10 1.34
C ASN A 140 -8.11 8.69 2.83
N ASP A 141 -7.00 8.90 3.54
CA ASP A 141 -6.89 8.60 4.96
C ASP A 141 -7.83 9.45 5.83
N VAL A 142 -7.97 10.75 5.51
CA VAL A 142 -8.94 11.63 6.18
C VAL A 142 -10.37 11.12 5.96
N MET A 143 -10.73 10.77 4.72
CA MET A 143 -12.07 10.24 4.42
C MET A 143 -12.33 8.90 5.12
N ARG A 144 -11.29 8.08 5.32
CA ARG A 144 -11.37 6.84 6.10
C ARG A 144 -11.64 7.09 7.58
N ALA A 145 -11.06 8.14 8.17
CA ALA A 145 -11.42 8.54 9.53
C ALA A 145 -12.86 9.05 9.62
N VAL A 146 -13.32 9.79 8.61
CA VAL A 146 -14.70 10.32 8.53
C VAL A 146 -15.75 9.22 8.53
N VAL A 147 -15.55 8.13 7.78
CA VAL A 147 -16.55 7.04 7.69
C VAL A 147 -16.67 6.21 8.97
N CYS A 148 -15.72 6.31 9.89
CA CYS A 148 -15.81 5.69 11.22
C CYS A 148 -16.81 6.39 12.14
N VAL A 149 -17.22 7.63 11.83
CA VAL A 149 -18.20 8.39 12.61
C VAL A 149 -19.55 8.37 11.89
N PRO A 150 -20.58 7.70 12.44
CA PRO A 150 -21.91 7.63 11.83
C PRO A 150 -22.46 9.03 11.51
N GLY A 151 -22.87 9.25 10.26
CA GLY A 151 -23.46 10.52 9.80
C GLY A 151 -22.49 11.64 9.44
N LEU A 152 -21.20 11.55 9.81
CA LEU A 152 -20.22 12.59 9.51
C LEU A 152 -19.92 12.71 8.01
N PHE A 153 -19.86 11.58 7.30
CA PHE A 153 -19.70 11.57 5.84
C PHE A 153 -20.82 12.35 5.16
N SER A 154 -22.09 12.05 5.47
CA SER A 154 -23.26 12.71 4.89
C SER A 154 -23.31 14.20 5.23
N PHE A 155 -22.83 14.59 6.41
CA PHE A 155 -22.68 15.99 6.79
C PHE A 155 -21.63 16.72 5.93
N LEU A 156 -20.46 16.12 5.75
CA LEU A 156 -19.38 16.70 4.93
C LEU A 156 -19.72 16.72 3.44
N GLU A 157 -20.47 15.73 2.95
CA GLU A 157 -20.96 15.70 1.58
C GLU A 157 -21.96 16.84 1.28
N ARG A 158 -22.75 17.24 2.29
CA ARG A 158 -23.67 18.39 2.18
C ARG A 158 -22.92 19.72 2.11
N PHE A 159 -21.73 19.81 2.69
CA PHE A 159 -20.89 21.01 2.72
C PHE A 159 -19.44 20.70 2.30
N PRO A 160 -19.22 20.31 1.03
CA PRO A 160 -17.92 19.85 0.59
C PRO A 160 -16.93 21.02 0.58
N PRO A 161 -15.76 20.89 1.25
CA PRO A 161 -14.70 21.89 1.17
C PRO A 161 -14.27 22.08 -0.30
N ALA A 162 -14.12 23.32 -0.76
CA ALA A 162 -13.76 23.61 -2.16
C ALA A 162 -12.45 22.89 -2.59
N HIS A 163 -11.50 22.76 -1.67
CA HIS A 163 -10.21 22.10 -1.90
C HIS A 163 -10.34 20.58 -2.15
N SER A 164 -11.27 19.88 -1.50
CA SER A 164 -11.41 18.42 -1.68
C SER A 164 -11.98 18.05 -3.04
N LYS A 165 -12.98 18.81 -3.51
CA LYS A 165 -13.52 18.67 -4.87
C LYS A 165 -12.44 18.89 -5.92
N GLN A 166 -11.61 19.93 -5.75
CA GLN A 166 -10.59 20.24 -6.75
C GLN A 166 -9.50 19.17 -6.82
N THR A 167 -9.03 18.64 -5.69
CA THR A 167 -7.93 17.65 -5.68
C THR A 167 -8.38 16.26 -6.15
N LEU A 168 -9.51 15.73 -5.65
CA LEU A 168 -9.98 14.39 -5.99
C LEU A 168 -10.48 14.28 -7.44
N TYR A 169 -11.24 15.26 -7.92
CA TYR A 169 -11.75 15.24 -9.30
C TYR A 169 -10.64 15.51 -10.31
N ARG A 170 -9.72 16.45 -10.05
CA ARG A 170 -8.54 16.64 -10.93
C ARG A 170 -7.70 15.37 -11.04
N HIS A 171 -7.57 14.63 -9.94
CA HIS A 171 -6.85 13.37 -9.96
C HIS A 171 -7.51 12.32 -10.89
N ALA A 172 -8.84 12.20 -10.80
CA ALA A 172 -9.61 11.32 -11.68
C ALA A 172 -9.62 11.79 -13.14
N GLU A 173 -9.68 13.11 -13.37
CA GLU A 173 -9.58 13.75 -14.70
C GLU A 173 -8.25 13.42 -15.35
N TYR A 174 -7.11 13.66 -14.66
CA TYR A 174 -5.79 13.31 -15.19
C TYR A 174 -5.76 11.83 -15.60
N THR A 175 -6.19 10.94 -14.71
CA THR A 175 -6.21 9.51 -14.98
C THR A 175 -7.02 9.16 -16.24
N THR A 176 -8.18 9.80 -16.42
CA THR A 176 -9.06 9.57 -17.57
C THR A 176 -8.43 10.13 -18.86
N GLU A 177 -7.92 11.37 -18.83
CA GLU A 177 -7.22 11.98 -19.97
C GLU A 177 -6.06 11.11 -20.46
N HIS A 178 -5.27 10.55 -19.53
CA HIS A 178 -4.14 9.70 -19.88
C HIS A 178 -4.57 8.35 -20.42
N THR A 179 -5.62 7.78 -19.85
CA THR A 179 -6.20 6.53 -20.33
C THR A 179 -6.70 6.71 -21.76
N GLU A 180 -7.43 7.79 -22.03
CA GLU A 180 -7.91 8.09 -23.38
C GLU A 180 -6.78 8.34 -24.37
N ALA A 181 -5.75 9.12 -23.99
CA ALA A 181 -4.58 9.35 -24.82
C ALA A 181 -3.86 8.04 -25.14
N ARG A 182 -3.67 7.18 -24.13
CA ARG A 182 -3.04 5.87 -24.29
C ARG A 182 -3.85 4.94 -25.19
N LEU A 183 -5.17 4.92 -25.08
CA LEU A 183 -6.04 4.09 -25.92
C LEU A 183 -6.06 4.54 -27.39
N LYS A 184 -5.79 5.82 -27.67
CA LYS A 184 -5.67 6.37 -29.03
C LYS A 184 -4.27 6.18 -29.62
N LEU A 185 -3.25 6.02 -28.79
CA LEU A 185 -1.87 5.88 -29.22
C LEU A 185 -1.58 4.47 -29.72
N GLN A 186 -1.07 4.37 -30.95
CA GLN A 186 -0.52 3.13 -31.49
C GLN A 186 0.97 3.06 -31.16
N THR A 187 1.35 2.14 -30.26
CA THR A 187 2.75 1.91 -29.89
C THR A 187 2.99 0.42 -29.65
N ASP A 188 4.16 -0.06 -30.07
CA ASP A 188 4.65 -1.42 -29.83
C ASP A 188 5.52 -1.51 -28.58
N ARG A 189 5.65 -0.41 -27.83
CA ARG A 189 6.41 -0.36 -26.58
C ARG A 189 5.75 -1.27 -25.54
N LYS A 190 6.54 -2.20 -24.99
CA LYS A 190 6.09 -3.22 -24.02
C LYS A 190 6.16 -2.69 -22.58
N ASP A 191 5.49 -1.57 -22.36
CA ASP A 191 5.23 -1.00 -21.03
C ASP A 191 4.10 -1.77 -20.31
N PHE A 192 3.78 -1.40 -19.07
CA PHE A 192 2.75 -2.11 -18.30
C PHE A 192 1.37 -2.02 -18.97
N MET A 193 1.01 -0.87 -19.53
CA MET A 193 -0.28 -0.70 -20.19
C MET A 193 -0.39 -1.54 -21.46
N TYR A 194 0.68 -1.71 -22.22
CA TYR A 194 0.69 -2.65 -23.36
C TYR A 194 0.29 -4.05 -22.90
N HIS A 195 0.87 -4.55 -21.81
CA HIS A 195 0.57 -5.87 -21.30
C HIS A 195 -0.86 -5.99 -20.72
N ILE A 196 -1.36 -4.94 -20.08
CA ILE A 196 -2.72 -4.90 -19.51
C ILE A 196 -3.78 -4.86 -20.62
N LEU A 197 -3.59 -4.02 -21.64
CA LEU A 197 -4.52 -3.87 -22.76
C LEU A 197 -4.54 -5.12 -23.67
N ASN A 198 -3.43 -5.85 -23.74
CA ASN A 198 -3.31 -7.10 -24.51
C ASN A 198 -3.52 -8.36 -23.64
N ALA A 199 -3.99 -8.21 -22.40
CA ALA A 199 -4.24 -9.34 -21.53
C ALA A 199 -5.34 -10.25 -22.09
N LYS A 200 -5.15 -11.57 -21.98
CA LYS A 200 -6.17 -12.54 -22.39
C LYS A 200 -7.31 -12.58 -21.36
N GLY A 201 -8.55 -12.63 -21.84
CA GLY A 201 -9.74 -12.75 -21.01
C GLY A 201 -10.76 -11.65 -21.30
N LEU A 202 -11.61 -11.37 -20.31
CA LEU A 202 -12.57 -10.27 -20.41
C LEU A 202 -11.82 -8.93 -20.42
N ALA A 203 -12.01 -8.17 -21.49
CA ALA A 203 -11.42 -6.84 -21.65
C ALA A 203 -11.94 -5.88 -20.58
N ALA A 204 -11.04 -5.15 -19.93
CA ALA A 204 -11.39 -4.09 -19.00
C ALA A 204 -12.00 -2.90 -19.74
N THR A 205 -12.98 -2.26 -19.10
CA THR A 205 -13.55 -1.01 -19.64
C THR A 205 -12.55 0.14 -19.54
N PRO A 206 -12.66 1.20 -20.35
CA PRO A 206 -11.80 2.38 -20.22
C PRO A 206 -11.80 2.98 -18.80
N LYS A 207 -12.94 2.93 -18.09
CA LYS A 207 -13.05 3.39 -16.71
C LYS A 207 -12.32 2.49 -15.71
N GLU A 208 -12.36 1.17 -15.91
CA GLU A 208 -11.58 0.21 -15.12
C GLU A 208 -10.08 0.38 -15.37
N ILE A 209 -9.68 0.56 -16.63
CA ILE A 209 -8.29 0.88 -16.99
C ILE A 209 -7.84 2.17 -16.31
N ALA A 210 -8.65 3.23 -16.32
CA ALA A 210 -8.35 4.46 -15.61
C ALA A 210 -8.20 4.21 -14.10
N SER A 211 -9.12 3.49 -13.45
CA SER A 211 -8.97 3.21 -12.01
C SER A 211 -7.72 2.37 -11.70
N HIS A 212 -7.33 1.43 -12.57
CA HIS A 212 -6.07 0.71 -12.44
C HIS A 212 -4.84 1.61 -12.66
N TYR A 213 -4.91 2.49 -13.66
CA TYR A 213 -3.88 3.48 -13.96
C TYR A 213 -3.60 4.36 -12.74
N ASN A 214 -4.67 4.85 -12.11
CA ASN A 214 -4.62 5.65 -10.89
C ASN A 214 -3.86 4.93 -9.77
N VAL A 215 -4.29 3.70 -9.45
CA VAL A 215 -3.74 2.96 -8.32
C VAL A 215 -2.30 2.50 -8.55
N ILE A 216 -1.93 2.16 -9.80
CA ILE A 216 -0.56 1.79 -10.17
C ILE A 216 0.40 2.97 -9.96
N MET A 217 0.01 4.16 -10.40
CA MET A 217 0.81 5.37 -10.23
C MET A 217 0.99 5.75 -8.77
N MET A 218 -0.11 5.76 -8.01
CA MET A 218 -0.06 6.06 -6.58
C MET A 218 0.81 5.05 -5.83
N ALA A 219 0.61 3.74 -6.08
CA ALA A 219 1.32 2.68 -5.38
C ALA A 219 2.82 2.69 -5.67
N GLY A 220 3.23 2.86 -6.94
CA GLY A 220 4.64 2.81 -7.32
C GLY A 220 5.42 4.10 -7.01
N ALA A 221 4.79 5.26 -7.14
CA ALA A 221 5.47 6.54 -6.95
C ALA A 221 5.65 6.89 -5.46
N VAL A 222 4.57 6.85 -4.67
CA VAL A 222 4.58 7.39 -3.30
C VAL A 222 5.33 6.48 -2.32
N THR A 223 5.14 5.16 -2.43
CA THR A 223 5.74 4.22 -1.48
C THR A 223 7.27 4.19 -1.60
N THR A 224 7.78 4.14 -2.83
CA THR A 224 9.22 4.17 -3.13
C THR A 224 9.84 5.50 -2.69
N ALA A 225 9.20 6.64 -2.94
CA ALA A 225 9.71 7.93 -2.52
C ALA A 225 9.73 8.09 -0.99
N THR A 226 8.70 7.55 -0.33
CA THR A 226 8.64 7.47 1.14
C THR A 226 9.82 6.67 1.66
N PHE A 227 10.05 5.46 1.15
CA PHE A 227 11.20 4.62 1.51
C PHE A 227 12.53 5.35 1.34
N LEU A 228 12.79 5.95 0.17
CA LEU A 228 14.03 6.68 -0.12
C LEU A 228 14.26 7.83 0.86
N SER A 229 13.19 8.55 1.22
CA SER A 229 13.24 9.64 2.20
C SER A 229 13.67 9.15 3.59
N GLY A 230 13.10 8.02 4.04
CA GLY A 230 13.45 7.42 5.33
C GLY A 230 14.90 6.90 5.35
N VAL A 231 15.30 6.15 4.32
CA VAL A 231 16.68 5.63 4.21
C VAL A 231 17.70 6.76 4.17
N MET A 232 17.43 7.83 3.40
CA MET A 232 18.29 9.02 3.37
C MET A 232 18.45 9.64 4.77
N TYR A 233 17.36 9.76 5.53
CA TYR A 233 17.42 10.27 6.90
C TYR A 233 18.31 9.40 7.81
N TYR A 234 18.11 8.08 7.81
CA TYR A 234 18.87 7.17 8.68
C TYR A 234 20.35 7.07 8.29
N LEU A 235 20.67 7.04 7.00
CA LEU A 235 22.06 7.07 6.52
C LEU A 235 22.73 8.41 6.85
N GLY A 236 22.00 9.53 6.74
CA GLY A 236 22.48 10.85 7.13
C GLY A 236 22.88 10.95 8.60
N HIS A 237 22.17 10.24 9.49
CA HIS A 237 22.44 10.20 10.94
C HIS A 237 23.44 9.11 11.34
N ASN A 238 23.79 8.19 10.44
CA ASN A 238 24.77 7.13 10.69
C ASN A 238 25.88 7.16 9.63
N ARG A 239 26.89 8.01 9.87
CA ARG A 239 28.04 8.19 8.96
C ARG A 239 28.82 6.90 8.73
N GLN A 240 28.90 6.01 9.73
CA GLN A 240 29.57 4.72 9.57
C GLN A 240 28.84 3.83 8.57
N ALA A 241 27.50 3.75 8.68
CA ALA A 241 26.68 2.98 7.75
C ALA A 241 26.74 3.58 6.33
N LEU A 242 26.68 4.92 6.21
CA LEU A 242 26.80 5.60 4.92
C LEU A 242 28.16 5.34 4.26
N ASN A 243 29.27 5.51 4.99
CA ASN A 243 30.60 5.29 4.44
C ASN A 243 30.76 3.84 3.97
N ARG A 244 30.31 2.85 4.76
CA ARG A 244 30.36 1.44 4.37
C ARG A 244 29.58 1.15 3.08
N LEU A 245 28.43 1.80 2.91
CA LEU A 245 27.64 1.69 1.67
C LEU A 245 28.39 2.29 0.49
N GLN A 246 28.95 3.49 0.65
CA GLN A 246 29.73 4.15 -0.39
C GLN A 246 30.98 3.33 -0.76
N ASP A 247 31.69 2.77 0.22
CA ASP A 247 32.86 1.93 0.02
C ASP A 247 32.52 0.66 -0.80
N GLU A 248 31.40 -0.01 -0.49
CA GLU A 248 30.94 -1.17 -1.26
C GLU A 248 30.66 -0.79 -2.73
N LEU A 249 29.93 0.31 -2.95
CA LEU A 249 29.55 0.76 -4.29
C LEU A 249 30.78 1.19 -5.11
N CYS A 250 31.67 2.01 -4.55
CA CYS A 250 32.87 2.49 -5.23
C CYS A 250 33.91 1.37 -5.48
N SER A 251 33.97 0.35 -4.61
CA SER A 251 34.88 -0.78 -4.81
C SER A 251 34.40 -1.72 -5.91
N LYS A 252 33.08 -1.79 -6.12
CA LYS A 252 32.47 -2.74 -7.05
C LYS A 252 32.28 -2.18 -8.45
N PHE A 253 31.86 -0.92 -8.56
CA PHE A 253 31.54 -0.30 -9.84
C PHE A 253 32.60 0.74 -10.22
N PRO A 254 33.23 0.61 -11.42
CA PRO A 254 34.27 1.54 -11.85
C PRO A 254 33.74 2.93 -12.26
N SER A 255 32.45 3.05 -12.58
CA SER A 255 31.78 4.31 -12.94
C SER A 255 30.28 4.23 -12.67
N ILE A 256 29.58 5.37 -12.77
CA ILE A 256 28.12 5.44 -12.58
C ILE A 256 27.38 4.64 -13.67
N GLU A 257 27.88 4.67 -14.91
CA GLU A 257 27.31 3.95 -16.07
C GLU A 257 27.48 2.43 -15.96
N ALA A 258 28.39 1.96 -15.11
CA ALA A 258 28.59 0.53 -14.85
C ALA A 258 27.57 -0.04 -13.85
N ILE A 259 26.75 0.81 -13.21
CA ILE A 259 25.73 0.37 -12.27
C ILE A 259 24.50 -0.14 -13.04
N ASP A 260 24.28 -1.45 -13.04
CA ASP A 260 23.10 -2.09 -13.61
C ASP A 260 22.34 -2.92 -12.56
N SER A 261 21.09 -3.31 -12.88
CA SER A 261 20.26 -4.02 -11.90
C SER A 261 20.86 -5.37 -11.52
N LYS A 262 21.58 -6.03 -12.45
CA LYS A 262 22.19 -7.33 -12.20
C LYS A 262 23.35 -7.21 -11.21
N GLY A 263 24.23 -6.24 -11.38
CA GLY A 263 25.35 -5.97 -10.48
C GLY A 263 24.85 -5.59 -9.09
N LEU A 264 23.76 -4.84 -8.97
CA LEU A 264 23.17 -4.47 -7.68
C LEU A 264 22.67 -5.67 -6.87
N LEU A 265 22.24 -6.76 -7.50
CA LEU A 265 21.83 -7.99 -6.79
C LEU A 265 22.96 -8.59 -5.95
N ASP A 266 24.21 -8.43 -6.40
CA ASP A 266 25.39 -8.95 -5.70
C ASP A 266 25.91 -7.96 -4.63
N CYS A 267 25.26 -6.81 -4.39
CA CYS A 267 25.67 -5.83 -3.38
C CYS A 267 25.08 -6.18 -2.02
N VAL A 268 25.83 -6.93 -1.21
CA VAL A 268 25.36 -7.48 0.06
C VAL A 268 24.92 -6.38 1.02
N TYR A 269 25.72 -5.32 1.17
CA TYR A 269 25.44 -4.27 2.15
C TYR A 269 24.36 -3.29 1.65
N LEU A 270 24.34 -2.93 0.37
CA LEU A 270 23.22 -2.18 -0.22
C LEU A 270 21.90 -2.91 0.02
N ASN A 271 21.83 -4.21 -0.28
CA ASN A 271 20.61 -4.99 -0.08
C ASN A 271 20.24 -5.07 1.41
N ALA A 272 21.22 -5.17 2.31
CA ALA A 272 20.97 -5.09 3.75
C ALA A 272 20.42 -3.71 4.19
N VAL A 273 20.92 -2.62 3.61
CA VAL A 273 20.39 -1.26 3.86
C VAL A 273 18.94 -1.16 3.39
N VAL A 274 18.61 -1.76 2.24
CA VAL A 274 17.24 -1.77 1.72
C VAL A 274 16.30 -2.57 2.62
N GLU A 275 16.67 -3.80 2.97
CA GLU A 275 15.89 -4.67 3.85
C GLU A 275 15.70 -4.05 5.25
N GLU A 276 16.76 -3.49 5.84
CA GLU A 276 16.68 -2.83 7.14
C GLU A 276 15.83 -1.56 7.08
N GLY A 277 15.95 -0.78 6.00
CA GLY A 277 15.11 0.38 5.74
C GLY A 277 13.63 0.02 5.68
N LEU A 278 13.28 -1.06 4.97
CA LEU A 278 11.90 -1.57 4.92
C LEU A 278 11.42 -2.10 6.27
N ARG A 279 12.31 -2.67 7.10
CA ARG A 279 11.99 -3.16 8.44
C ARG A 279 11.66 -2.03 9.42
N ILE A 280 12.45 -0.95 9.43
CA ILE A 280 12.30 0.16 10.41
C ILE A 280 11.39 1.29 9.92
N TYR A 281 11.29 1.47 8.60
CA TYR A 281 10.49 2.51 7.96
C TYR A 281 9.68 1.94 6.80
N PRO A 282 8.74 1.01 7.07
CA PRO A 282 7.89 0.44 6.03
C PRO A 282 6.95 1.52 5.46
N PRO A 283 7.00 1.84 4.15
CA PRO A 283 6.17 2.91 3.57
C PRO A 283 4.68 2.73 3.76
N ALA A 284 4.21 1.49 3.81
CA ALA A 284 2.80 1.13 4.01
C ALA A 284 2.53 0.57 5.42
N GLY A 285 3.38 0.84 6.41
CA GLY A 285 3.26 0.27 7.76
C GLY A 285 1.95 0.59 8.48
N ALA A 286 1.32 1.72 8.17
CA ALA A 286 0.02 2.14 8.70
C ALA A 286 -1.15 1.89 7.74
N ALA A 287 -0.93 1.25 6.59
CA ALA A 287 -2.00 0.88 5.68
C ALA A 287 -2.86 -0.20 6.35
N HIS A 288 -3.90 0.23 7.08
CA HIS A 288 -4.82 -0.64 7.80
C HIS A 288 -5.66 -1.50 6.84
N LEU A 289 -5.07 -2.46 6.13
CA LEU A 289 -5.73 -3.30 5.10
C LEU A 289 -6.80 -4.21 5.71
N SER A 290 -7.92 -3.61 6.10
CA SER A 290 -8.93 -4.21 6.97
C SER A 290 -9.55 -5.44 6.32
N ARG A 291 -9.70 -6.49 7.13
CA ARG A 291 -10.29 -7.76 6.71
C ARG A 291 -11.40 -8.14 7.67
N ILE A 292 -12.41 -8.81 7.14
CA ILE A 292 -13.50 -9.39 7.93
C ILE A 292 -13.09 -10.81 8.32
N VAL A 293 -12.99 -11.06 9.62
CA VAL A 293 -12.78 -12.39 10.17
C VAL A 293 -14.06 -13.20 9.95
N PRO A 294 -13.99 -14.41 9.35
CA PRO A 294 -15.15 -15.28 9.23
C PRO A 294 -15.76 -15.63 10.58
N MET A 295 -17.07 -15.90 10.60
CA MET A 295 -17.77 -16.38 11.79
C MET A 295 -17.10 -17.68 12.28
N GLY A 296 -16.63 -17.70 13.54
CA GLY A 296 -15.91 -18.85 14.11
C GLY A 296 -14.39 -18.79 14.09
N GLY A 297 -13.77 -17.62 13.86
CA GLY A 297 -12.31 -17.43 13.94
C GLY A 297 -11.65 -17.85 15.26
N LEU A 298 -10.32 -17.82 15.35
CA LEU A 298 -9.55 -18.37 16.49
C LEU A 298 -10.08 -17.93 17.87
N ALA A 299 -10.52 -16.68 18.02
CA ALA A 299 -11.12 -16.18 19.25
C ALA A 299 -12.39 -16.95 19.66
N TYR A 300 -13.26 -17.32 18.70
CA TYR A 300 -14.42 -18.17 18.98
C TYR A 300 -14.00 -19.60 19.37
N LEU A 301 -12.97 -20.15 18.73
CA LEU A 301 -12.45 -21.46 19.10
C LEU A 301 -11.84 -21.44 20.51
N GLU A 302 -11.08 -20.40 20.84
CA GLU A 302 -10.53 -20.16 22.17
C GLU A 302 -11.64 -20.06 23.22
N MET A 303 -12.63 -19.19 23.02
CA MET A 303 -13.78 -19.03 23.92
C MET A 303 -14.51 -20.37 24.12
N ARG A 304 -14.81 -21.09 23.04
CA ARG A 304 -15.47 -22.41 23.10
C ARG A 304 -14.62 -23.44 23.84
N MET A 305 -13.31 -23.48 23.58
CA MET A 305 -12.39 -24.44 24.19
C MET A 305 -12.27 -24.20 25.69
N VAL A 306 -12.14 -22.93 26.10
CA VAL A 306 -12.07 -22.53 27.51
C VAL A 306 -13.36 -22.90 28.23
N LEU A 307 -14.52 -22.47 27.69
CA LEU A 307 -15.83 -22.75 28.31
C LEU A 307 -16.12 -24.26 28.37
N ALA A 308 -15.87 -24.99 27.28
CA ALA A 308 -16.12 -26.43 27.23
C ALA A 308 -15.27 -27.19 28.24
N LYS A 309 -13.94 -26.93 28.30
CA LYS A 309 -13.06 -27.61 29.25
C LYS A 309 -13.35 -27.23 30.70
N LEU A 310 -13.64 -25.96 30.96
CA LEU A 310 -13.94 -25.46 32.30
C LEU A 310 -15.17 -26.17 32.89
N PHE A 311 -16.29 -26.14 32.17
CA PHE A 311 -17.57 -26.69 32.65
C PHE A 311 -17.70 -28.21 32.47
N TRP A 312 -16.88 -28.82 31.61
CA TRP A 312 -16.75 -30.28 31.60
C TRP A 312 -16.01 -30.78 32.85
N LYS A 313 -14.94 -30.10 33.26
CA LYS A 313 -14.09 -30.54 34.38
C LYS A 313 -14.63 -30.12 35.75
N TYR A 314 -15.23 -28.95 35.88
CA TYR A 314 -15.58 -28.37 37.18
C TYR A 314 -17.05 -27.98 37.30
N ASP A 315 -17.61 -28.16 38.50
CA ASP A 315 -18.82 -27.50 38.96
C ASP A 315 -18.47 -26.11 39.49
N LEU A 316 -19.22 -25.10 39.05
CA LEU A 316 -19.06 -23.70 39.43
C LEU A 316 -19.92 -23.37 40.65
N CYS A 317 -19.32 -22.74 41.66
CA CYS A 317 -20.06 -22.10 42.75
C CYS A 317 -19.70 -20.61 42.80
N TRP A 318 -20.68 -19.74 42.54
CA TRP A 318 -20.52 -18.29 42.56
C TRP A 318 -20.76 -17.77 43.98
N PHE A 319 -19.75 -17.13 44.56
CA PHE A 319 -19.76 -16.73 45.97
C PHE A 319 -20.44 -15.38 46.23
N ASN A 320 -20.24 -14.40 45.35
CA ASN A 320 -20.82 -13.06 45.47
C ASN A 320 -21.98 -12.83 44.49
N SER A 321 -22.78 -13.87 44.23
CA SER A 321 -23.87 -13.81 43.25
C SER A 321 -24.99 -12.84 43.62
N GLU A 322 -25.18 -12.57 44.92
CA GLU A 322 -26.19 -11.62 45.39
C GLU A 322 -25.69 -10.17 45.40
N ASP A 323 -24.36 -9.95 45.47
CA ASP A 323 -23.74 -8.63 45.54
C ASP A 323 -23.50 -8.00 44.16
N VAL A 324 -23.43 -8.82 43.11
CA VAL A 324 -23.10 -8.39 41.74
C VAL A 324 -24.32 -8.45 40.85
N ASP A 325 -24.71 -7.29 40.31
CA ASP A 325 -25.71 -7.18 39.24
C ASP A 325 -25.00 -6.88 37.93
N TRP A 326 -24.99 -7.86 37.01
CA TRP A 326 -24.20 -7.78 35.80
C TRP A 326 -24.58 -6.60 34.90
N GLU A 327 -25.87 -6.28 34.79
CA GLU A 327 -26.37 -5.23 33.91
C GLU A 327 -26.15 -3.83 34.52
N ARG A 328 -26.25 -3.72 35.85
CA ARG A 328 -26.00 -2.46 36.57
C ARG A 328 -24.51 -2.14 36.71
N ASP A 329 -23.70 -3.13 37.03
CA ASP A 329 -22.33 -2.93 37.51
C ASP A 329 -21.27 -3.00 36.38
N THR A 330 -21.65 -3.45 35.18
CA THR A 330 -20.77 -3.48 34.00
C THR A 330 -20.78 -2.14 33.27
N ARG A 331 -19.60 -1.64 32.86
CA ARG A 331 -19.46 -0.38 32.10
C ARG A 331 -18.80 -0.60 30.74
N GLY A 332 -19.39 -0.03 29.69
CA GLY A 332 -18.87 -0.10 28.33
C GLY A 332 -18.06 1.13 27.95
N TYR A 333 -16.77 0.94 27.62
CA TYR A 333 -15.91 1.94 26.98
C TYR A 333 -15.39 1.39 25.65
N THR A 334 -14.08 1.51 25.34
CA THR A 334 -13.45 0.76 24.23
C THR A 334 -13.46 -0.75 24.49
N LEU A 335 -13.31 -1.14 25.76
CA LEU A 335 -13.51 -2.50 26.26
C LEU A 335 -14.48 -2.44 27.44
N TRP A 336 -15.06 -3.60 27.79
CA TRP A 336 -15.93 -3.73 28.96
C TRP A 336 -15.11 -3.73 30.25
N GLU A 337 -15.39 -2.78 31.13
CA GLU A 337 -15.01 -2.81 32.54
C GLU A 337 -16.04 -3.65 33.29
N LYS A 338 -15.59 -4.72 33.94
CA LYS A 338 -16.46 -5.77 34.52
C LYS A 338 -16.28 -5.78 36.04
N PRO A 339 -17.35 -5.98 36.83
CA PRO A 339 -17.24 -6.21 38.26
C PRO A 339 -16.51 -7.53 38.57
N GLU A 340 -15.96 -7.68 39.78
CA GLU A 340 -15.31 -8.93 40.18
C GLU A 340 -16.31 -10.08 40.31
N LEU A 341 -16.10 -11.16 39.55
CA LEU A 341 -16.80 -12.43 39.74
C LEU A 341 -15.96 -13.34 40.63
N ARG A 342 -16.41 -13.55 41.88
CA ARG A 342 -15.72 -14.41 42.84
C ARG A 342 -16.34 -15.79 42.82
N CYS A 343 -15.63 -16.73 42.21
CA CYS A 343 -16.11 -18.11 42.02
C CYS A 343 -15.14 -19.12 42.63
N THR A 344 -15.68 -20.26 43.06
CA THR A 344 -14.91 -21.46 43.40
C THR A 344 -15.27 -22.60 42.45
N PHE A 345 -14.31 -23.50 42.21
CA PHE A 345 -14.45 -24.60 41.27
C PHE A 345 -14.20 -25.93 41.99
N ARG A 346 -15.11 -26.90 41.82
CA ARG A 346 -14.97 -28.26 42.37
C ARG A 346 -14.91 -29.26 41.23
N GLU A 347 -13.97 -30.20 41.26
CA GLU A 347 -13.82 -31.18 40.18
C GLU A 347 -15.03 -32.11 40.12
N ARG A 348 -15.59 -32.31 38.92
CA ARG A 348 -16.76 -33.14 38.70
C ARG A 348 -16.36 -34.61 38.78
N VAL A 349 -17.09 -35.39 39.57
CA VAL A 349 -17.01 -36.85 39.50
C VAL A 349 -17.91 -37.28 38.34
N MET A 350 -17.32 -37.88 37.32
CA MET A 350 -18.04 -38.33 36.12
C MET A 350 -18.87 -39.57 36.36
#